data_AF-A0AAU1K7M1-F1
#
_entry.id   AF-A0AAU1K7M1-F1
#
_cell.length_a   1.000
_cell.length_b   1.000
_cell.length_c   1.000
_cell.angle_alpha   90.00
_cell.angle_beta   90.00
_cell.angle_gamma   90.00
#
_symmetry.space_group_name_H-M   'P 1'
#
loop_
_entity.id
_entity.type
_entity.pdbx_description
1 polymer ?
#
loop_
_entity_poly.entity_id
_entity_poly.type
_entity_poly.pdbx_seq_one_letter_code
_entity_poly.pdbx_strand_id
1 'polypeptide(L)'
;MSTPTETQSTRERSWIYITALVVLGVLVVAGLIAFSSARETRNAEEKADELIAALEDAGARTPDRDQIVRVLGEDGGATCENPNDALSRAILLSQLSNGATGPGARPVVADSRVFQGQKLIIEIYCPDELDDFNEFVDDLETDDVAGE
;
A
#
# COMPACT_ATOMS: atom_id res chain seq x y z
N MET A 1 14.01 2.38 61.61
CA MET A 1 13.45 2.13 60.27
C MET A 1 13.42 0.62 60.09
N SER A 2 12.30 -0.02 60.46
CA SER A 2 12.15 -1.47 60.43
C SER A 2 11.84 -1.91 59.01
N THR A 3 12.83 -2.48 58.33
CA THR A 3 12.62 -3.23 57.10
C THR A 3 11.64 -4.36 57.40
N PRO A 4 10.48 -4.46 56.73
CA PRO A 4 9.54 -5.53 57.00
C PRO A 4 10.23 -6.88 56.75
N THR A 5 10.26 -7.74 57.77
CA THR A 5 10.75 -9.11 57.67
C THR A 5 9.81 -9.85 56.72
N GLU A 6 10.32 -10.19 55.55
CA GLU A 6 9.54 -10.62 54.40
C GLU A 6 9.15 -12.11 54.55
N THR A 7 7.87 -12.36 54.88
CA THR A 7 7.33 -13.66 55.33
C THR A 7 6.95 -14.65 54.20
N GLN A 8 7.26 -14.35 52.94
CA GLN A 8 6.89 -15.21 51.80
C GLN A 8 7.96 -16.26 51.48
N SER A 9 7.51 -17.48 51.15
CA SER A 9 8.38 -18.58 50.73
C SER A 9 9.11 -18.24 49.43
N THR A 10 10.34 -18.74 49.24
CA THR A 10 11.14 -18.51 48.02
C THR A 10 10.38 -18.89 46.74
N ARG A 11 9.47 -19.87 46.84
CA ARG A 11 8.64 -20.34 45.73
C ARG A 11 7.56 -19.33 45.33
N GLU A 12 6.92 -18.66 46.29
CA GLU A 12 5.92 -17.61 46.02
C GLU A 12 6.58 -16.38 45.40
N ARG A 13 7.76 -15.98 45.88
CA ARG A 13 8.51 -14.87 45.28
C ARG A 13 8.91 -15.17 43.84
N SER A 14 9.47 -16.36 43.58
CA SER A 14 9.83 -16.76 42.22
C SER A 14 8.61 -16.81 41.30
N TRP A 15 7.44 -17.23 41.80
CA TRP A 15 6.21 -17.22 41.01
C TRP A 15 5.78 -15.79 40.64
N ILE A 16 5.83 -14.85 41.60
CA ILE A 16 5.51 -13.43 41.36
C ILE A 16 6.49 -12.81 40.35
N TYR A 17 7.78 -13.10 40.43
CA TYR A 17 8.75 -12.59 39.47
C TYR A 17 8.54 -13.17 38.07
N ILE A 18 8.24 -14.47 37.96
CA ILE A 18 7.96 -15.11 36.68
C ILE A 18 6.70 -14.51 36.05
N THR A 19 5.59 -14.39 36.81
CA THR A 19 4.36 -13.80 36.28
C THR A 19 4.54 -12.34 35.91
N ALA A 20 5.26 -11.55 36.71
CA ALA A 20 5.58 -10.17 36.37
C ALA A 20 6.40 -10.06 35.08
N LEU A 21 7.39 -10.94 34.89
CA LEU A 21 8.22 -10.97 33.68
C LEU A 21 7.41 -11.38 32.45
N VAL A 22 6.51 -12.36 32.59
CA VAL A 22 5.59 -12.77 31.52
C VAL A 22 4.64 -11.63 31.14
N VAL A 23 4.01 -10.98 32.11
CA VAL A 23 3.11 -9.84 31.87
C VAL A 23 3.85 -8.70 31.20
N LEU A 24 5.06 -8.37 31.68
CA LEU A 24 5.89 -7.36 31.06
C LEU A 24 6.27 -7.73 29.61
N GLY A 25 6.62 -8.99 29.36
CA GLY A 25 6.89 -9.49 28.01
C GLY A 25 5.69 -9.33 27.06
N VAL A 26 4.49 -9.69 27.52
CA VAL A 26 3.25 -9.51 26.74
C VAL A 26 2.99 -8.04 26.43
N LEU A 27 3.14 -7.15 27.41
CA LEU A 27 2.94 -5.71 27.21
C LEU A 27 3.96 -5.11 26.23
N VAL A 28 5.21 -5.55 26.27
CA VAL A 28 6.24 -5.11 25.32
C VAL A 28 5.87 -5.55 23.90
N VAL A 29 5.48 -6.82 23.70
CA VAL A 29 5.08 -7.32 22.37
C VAL A 29 3.85 -6.58 21.86
N ALA A 30 2.82 -6.41 22.70
CA ALA A 30 1.62 -5.66 22.33
C ALA A 30 1.93 -4.20 21.97
N GLY A 31 2.82 -3.55 22.73
CA GLY A 31 3.28 -2.19 22.47
C GLY A 31 4.03 -2.06 21.13
N LEU A 32 4.89 -3.01 20.80
CA LEU A 32 5.60 -3.03 19.52
C LEU A 32 4.65 -3.18 18.34
N ILE A 33 3.68 -4.10 18.42
CA ILE A 33 2.68 -4.32 17.37
C ILE A 33 1.80 -3.07 17.20
N ALA A 34 1.33 -2.48 18.30
CA ALA A 34 0.50 -1.28 18.23
C ALA A 34 1.28 -0.09 17.64
N PHE A 35 2.56 0.05 17.97
CA PHE A 35 3.40 1.12 17.45
C PHE A 35 3.70 0.96 15.96
N SER A 36 4.04 -0.25 15.50
CA SER A 36 4.28 -0.50 14.07
C SER A 36 3.02 -0.26 13.27
N SER A 37 1.89 -0.83 13.70
CA SER A 37 0.60 -0.67 13.04
C SER A 37 0.19 0.81 12.94
N ALA A 38 0.33 1.60 14.01
CA ALA A 38 0.03 3.03 13.98
C ALA A 38 1.01 3.85 13.11
N ARG A 39 2.22 3.35 12.86
CA ARG A 39 3.16 3.99 11.93
C ARG A 39 2.78 3.69 10.49
N GLU A 40 2.54 2.43 10.17
CA GLU A 40 2.12 1.95 8.84
C GLU A 40 0.83 2.65 8.39
N THR A 41 -0.18 2.76 9.26
CA THR A 41 -1.43 3.46 8.94
C THR A 41 -1.21 4.94 8.61
N ARG A 42 -0.36 5.64 9.37
CA ARG A 42 -0.07 7.06 9.08
C ARG A 42 0.69 7.25 7.78
N ASN A 43 1.69 6.41 7.50
CA ASN A 43 2.42 6.47 6.24
C ASN A 43 1.49 6.23 5.05
N ALA A 44 0.58 5.25 5.15
CA ALA A 44 -0.39 4.94 4.11
C ALA A 44 -1.37 6.10 3.87
N GLU A 45 -1.87 6.74 4.94
CA GLU A 45 -2.72 7.93 4.84
C GLU A 45 -2.00 9.12 4.20
N GLU A 46 -0.72 9.35 4.55
CA GLU A 46 0.09 10.45 4.00
C GLU A 46 0.35 10.29 2.50
N LYS A 47 0.74 9.08 2.06
CA LYS A 47 0.89 8.78 0.62
C LYS A 47 -0.43 8.84 -0.14
N ALA A 48 -1.53 8.41 0.46
CA ALA A 48 -2.84 8.52 -0.16
C ALA A 48 -3.25 9.99 -0.36
N ASP A 49 -2.91 10.86 0.58
CA ASP A 49 -3.13 12.31 0.45
C ASP A 49 -2.27 12.94 -0.63
N GLU A 50 -1.01 12.54 -0.72
CA GLU A 50 -0.11 12.96 -1.79
C GLU A 50 -0.66 12.54 -3.17
N LEU A 51 -1.17 11.31 -3.30
CA LEU A 51 -1.77 10.84 -4.55
C LEU A 51 -3.06 11.60 -4.90
N ILE A 52 -3.92 11.87 -3.92
CA ILE A 52 -5.13 12.68 -4.15
C ILE A 52 -4.74 14.07 -4.63
N ALA A 53 -3.79 14.73 -3.98
CA ALA A 53 -3.34 16.05 -4.36
C ALA A 53 -2.74 16.07 -5.78
N ALA A 54 -1.94 15.07 -6.14
CA ALA A 54 -1.35 14.96 -7.47
C ALA A 54 -2.41 14.70 -8.56
N LEU A 55 -3.42 13.88 -8.27
CA LEU A 55 -4.54 13.64 -9.18
C LEU A 55 -5.43 14.87 -9.34
N GLU A 56 -5.68 15.63 -8.28
CA GLU A 56 -6.42 16.89 -8.33
C GLU A 56 -5.68 17.95 -9.16
N ASP A 57 -4.36 18.05 -9.00
CA ASP A 57 -3.51 18.95 -9.80
C ASP A 57 -3.52 18.56 -11.28
N ALA A 58 -3.56 17.26 -11.57
CA ALA A 58 -3.74 16.73 -12.93
C ALA A 58 -5.19 16.87 -13.46
N GLY A 59 -6.13 17.43 -12.68
CA GLY A 59 -7.53 17.60 -13.06
C GLY A 59 -8.33 16.30 -13.13
N ALA A 60 -7.82 15.21 -12.56
CA ALA A 60 -8.47 13.91 -12.55
C ALA A 60 -9.48 13.78 -11.40
N ARG A 61 -10.49 12.92 -11.59
CA ARG A 61 -11.40 12.55 -10.50
C ARG A 61 -10.68 11.66 -9.49
N THR A 62 -10.69 12.04 -8.23
CA THR A 62 -10.03 11.30 -7.16
C THR A 62 -10.95 10.28 -6.49
N PRO A 63 -10.46 9.06 -6.18
CA PRO A 63 -11.13 8.14 -5.27
C PRO A 63 -11.08 8.65 -3.81
N ASP A 64 -11.93 8.08 -2.95
CA ASP A 64 -11.87 8.35 -1.52
C ASP A 64 -10.53 7.87 -0.90
N ARG A 65 -9.99 8.63 0.05
CA ARG A 65 -8.74 8.29 0.76
C ARG A 65 -8.75 6.88 1.33
N ASP A 66 -9.85 6.49 1.99
CA ASP A 66 -10.03 5.15 2.57
C ASP A 66 -10.03 4.03 1.52
N GLN A 67 -10.35 4.33 0.26
CA GLN A 67 -10.26 3.37 -0.84
C GLN A 67 -8.80 3.19 -1.27
N ILE A 68 -8.05 4.30 -1.39
CA ILE A 68 -6.65 4.30 -1.77
C ILE A 68 -5.80 3.56 -0.72
N VAL A 69 -5.96 3.89 0.56
CA VAL A 69 -5.25 3.22 1.67
C VAL A 69 -5.51 1.71 1.68
N ARG A 70 -6.74 1.29 1.35
CA ARG A 70 -7.12 -0.12 1.34
C ARG A 70 -6.52 -0.91 0.18
N VAL A 71 -6.34 -0.27 -0.97
CA VAL A 71 -5.85 -0.91 -2.20
C VAL A 71 -4.33 -0.84 -2.29
N LEU A 72 -3.75 0.32 -1.99
CA LEU A 72 -2.32 0.60 -2.15
C LEU A 72 -1.54 0.51 -0.84
N GLY A 73 -2.18 0.60 0.33
CA GLY A 73 -1.47 0.53 1.61
C GLY A 73 -0.37 1.59 1.74
N GLU A 74 0.76 1.20 2.34
CA GLU A 74 1.99 2.01 2.36
C GLU A 74 3.01 1.60 1.28
N ASP A 75 2.83 0.43 0.69
CA ASP A 75 3.78 -0.26 -0.20
C ASP A 75 3.39 -0.21 -1.69
N GLY A 76 2.21 0.34 -2.02
CA GLY A 76 1.69 0.41 -3.38
C GLY A 76 0.98 -0.87 -3.84
N GLY A 77 0.85 -1.87 -2.96
CA GLY A 77 0.18 -3.14 -3.22
C GLY A 77 0.64 -3.83 -4.52
N ALA A 78 -0.32 -4.44 -5.22
CA ALA A 78 -0.07 -5.20 -6.45
C ALA A 78 0.55 -4.36 -7.59
N THR A 79 0.43 -3.03 -7.52
CA THR A 79 1.03 -2.13 -8.51
C THR A 79 2.55 -2.07 -8.37
N CYS A 80 3.08 -2.11 -7.15
CA CYS A 80 4.53 -2.03 -6.90
C CYS A 80 5.18 -3.41 -6.66
N GLU A 81 4.42 -4.48 -6.44
CA GLU A 81 4.99 -5.82 -6.24
C GLU A 81 5.64 -6.37 -7.53
N ASN A 82 5.04 -6.12 -8.70
CA ASN A 82 5.57 -6.50 -10.02
C ASN A 82 5.03 -5.58 -11.14
N PRO A 83 5.36 -4.26 -11.15
CA PRO A 83 4.79 -3.29 -12.08
C PRO A 83 5.08 -3.64 -13.55
N ASN A 84 6.28 -4.16 -13.80
CA ASN A 84 6.84 -4.30 -15.14
C ASN A 84 7.02 -5.74 -15.63
N ASP A 85 6.51 -6.72 -14.88
CA ASP A 85 6.62 -8.11 -15.29
C ASP A 85 5.78 -8.40 -16.54
N ALA A 86 6.30 -9.21 -17.46
CA ALA A 86 5.74 -9.38 -18.79
C ALA A 86 4.28 -9.89 -18.77
N LEU A 87 3.95 -10.74 -17.79
CA LEU A 87 2.59 -11.27 -17.61
C LEU A 87 1.63 -10.19 -17.10
N SER A 88 2.03 -9.38 -16.12
CA SER A 88 1.23 -8.28 -15.57
C SER A 88 0.93 -7.24 -16.65
N ARG A 89 1.95 -6.84 -17.43
CA ARG A 89 1.80 -5.93 -18.58
C ARG A 89 0.85 -6.51 -19.63
N ALA A 90 1.00 -7.78 -19.99
CA ALA A 90 0.14 -8.43 -20.99
C ALA A 90 -1.33 -8.53 -20.51
N ILE A 91 -1.56 -8.83 -19.24
CA ILE A 91 -2.90 -8.89 -18.65
C ILE A 91 -3.53 -7.49 -18.60
N LEU A 92 -2.77 -6.48 -18.18
CA LEU A 92 -3.24 -5.09 -18.16
C LEU A 92 -3.61 -4.62 -19.56
N LEU A 93 -2.71 -4.80 -20.53
CA LEU A 93 -2.95 -4.43 -21.92
C LEU A 93 -4.15 -5.21 -22.50
N SER A 94 -4.28 -6.51 -22.20
CA SER A 94 -5.43 -7.29 -22.63
C SER A 94 -6.75 -6.79 -22.02
N GLN A 95 -6.73 -6.20 -20.83
CA GLN A 95 -7.95 -5.64 -20.22
C GLN A 95 -8.27 -4.24 -20.77
N LEU A 96 -7.24 -3.43 -21.02
CA LEU A 96 -7.41 -2.06 -21.52
C LEU A 96 -7.68 -1.98 -23.02
N SER A 97 -7.12 -2.91 -23.81
CA SER A 97 -7.30 -2.94 -25.26
C SER A 97 -8.50 -3.76 -25.72
N ASN A 98 -9.37 -4.23 -24.81
CA ASN A 98 -10.58 -4.97 -25.15
C ASN A 98 -11.83 -4.39 -24.49
N GLY A 99 -12.82 -4.03 -25.31
CA GLY A 99 -14.10 -3.46 -24.82
C GLY A 99 -15.12 -4.47 -24.28
N ALA A 100 -14.81 -5.78 -24.28
CA ALA A 100 -15.68 -6.85 -23.78
C ALA A 100 -14.87 -8.11 -23.42
N THR A 101 -15.43 -8.98 -22.58
CA THR A 101 -14.84 -10.27 -22.22
C THR A 101 -15.34 -11.41 -23.12
N GLY A 102 -14.47 -12.37 -23.46
CA GLY A 102 -14.82 -13.60 -24.17
C GLY A 102 -15.01 -13.43 -25.70
N PRO A 103 -15.90 -14.22 -26.36
CA PRO A 103 -16.03 -14.24 -27.83
C PRO A 103 -16.56 -12.93 -28.43
N GLY A 104 -16.94 -11.96 -27.60
CA GLY A 104 -17.31 -10.60 -27.99
C GLY A 104 -16.18 -9.57 -27.88
N ALA A 105 -14.94 -9.98 -27.59
CA ALA A 105 -13.81 -9.08 -27.46
C ALA A 105 -13.61 -8.25 -28.74
N ARG A 106 -13.57 -6.92 -28.56
CA ARG A 106 -13.32 -5.95 -29.63
C ARG A 106 -12.11 -5.12 -29.25
N PRO A 107 -11.11 -5.00 -30.14
CA PRO A 107 -9.98 -4.11 -29.93
C PRO A 107 -10.47 -2.67 -29.71
N VAL A 108 -9.95 -2.03 -28.67
CA VAL A 108 -10.14 -0.60 -28.38
C VAL A 108 -8.78 0.02 -28.10
N VAL A 109 -8.64 1.29 -28.44
CA VAL A 109 -7.46 2.07 -28.04
C VAL A 109 -7.69 2.57 -26.61
N ALA A 110 -6.70 2.37 -25.73
CA ALA A 110 -6.79 2.79 -24.34
C ALA A 110 -6.60 4.31 -24.20
N ASP A 111 -7.27 4.90 -23.21
CA ASP A 111 -7.12 6.33 -22.91
C ASP A 111 -5.76 6.61 -22.25
N SER A 112 -5.05 7.62 -22.75
CA SER A 112 -3.73 8.02 -22.22
C SER A 112 -3.74 8.40 -20.73
N ARG A 113 -4.87 8.90 -20.19
CA ARG A 113 -4.98 9.31 -18.78
C ARG A 113 -4.87 8.15 -17.80
N VAL A 114 -5.20 6.93 -18.22
CA VAL A 114 -5.06 5.73 -17.37
C VAL A 114 -3.58 5.55 -16.99
N PHE A 115 -2.68 5.74 -17.96
CA PHE A 115 -1.24 5.61 -17.74
C PHE A 115 -0.65 6.80 -16.99
N GLN A 116 -1.22 7.99 -17.11
CA GLN A 116 -0.83 9.16 -16.29
C GLN A 116 -1.17 8.93 -14.81
N GLY A 117 -2.37 8.40 -14.50
CA GLY A 117 -2.74 8.03 -13.14
C GLY A 117 -1.85 6.92 -12.57
N GLN A 118 -1.54 5.90 -13.38
CA GLN A 118 -0.63 4.83 -12.96
C GLN A 118 0.80 5.35 -12.73
N LYS A 119 1.28 6.30 -13.54
CA LYS A 119 2.56 6.95 -13.35
C LYS A 119 2.65 7.67 -12.00
N LEU A 120 1.62 8.43 -11.63
CA LEU A 120 1.56 9.10 -10.32
C LEU A 120 1.61 8.11 -9.15
N ILE A 121 0.92 6.97 -9.29
CA ILE A 121 0.97 5.90 -8.28
C ILE A 121 2.41 5.35 -8.17
N ILE A 122 3.06 5.07 -9.29
CA ILE A 122 4.43 4.54 -9.30
C ILE A 122 5.43 5.56 -8.74
N GLU A 123 5.32 6.84 -9.10
CA GLU A 123 6.17 7.91 -8.59
C GLU A 123 6.12 8.04 -7.06
N ILE A 124 4.92 7.90 -6.47
CA ILE A 124 4.72 8.04 -5.02
C ILE A 124 5.07 6.77 -4.24
N TYR A 125 4.74 5.59 -4.79
CA TYR A 125 4.85 4.32 -4.05
C TYR A 125 6.09 3.50 -4.39
N CYS A 126 6.55 3.51 -5.64
CA CYS A 126 7.71 2.74 -6.12
C CYS A 126 8.53 3.53 -7.16
N PRO A 127 9.19 4.63 -6.75
CA PRO A 127 9.89 5.53 -7.68
C PRO A 127 11.04 4.87 -8.46
N ASP A 128 11.62 3.80 -7.93
CA ASP A 128 12.68 3.04 -8.59
C ASP A 128 12.22 2.35 -9.88
N GLU A 129 10.90 2.11 -10.03
CA GLU A 129 10.27 1.47 -11.20
C GLU A 129 9.75 2.47 -12.23
N LEU A 130 9.89 3.78 -11.94
CA LEU A 130 9.32 4.85 -12.73
C LEU A 130 9.94 4.93 -14.13
N ASP A 131 11.25 4.75 -14.24
CA ASP A 131 11.96 4.81 -15.52
C ASP A 131 11.53 3.67 -16.46
N ASP A 132 11.52 2.44 -15.96
CA ASP A 132 11.08 1.25 -16.70
C ASP A 132 9.59 1.33 -17.09
N PHE A 133 8.76 1.98 -16.26
CA PHE A 133 7.36 2.22 -16.57
C PHE A 133 7.18 3.29 -17.65
N ASN A 134 7.95 4.40 -17.59
CA ASN A 134 7.92 5.44 -18.62
C ASN A 134 8.31 4.88 -19.98
N GLU A 135 9.38 4.07 -20.06
CA GLU A 135 9.79 3.43 -21.32
C GLU A 135 8.68 2.54 -21.90
N PHE A 136 7.97 1.79 -21.04
CA PHE A 136 6.85 0.97 -21.46
C PHE A 136 5.69 1.82 -21.99
N VAL A 137 5.29 2.87 -21.28
CA VAL A 137 4.17 3.74 -21.69
C VAL A 137 4.49 4.49 -22.98
N ASP A 138 5.74 4.93 -23.17
CA ASP A 138 6.18 5.65 -24.36
C ASP A 138 6.13 4.78 -25.64
N ASP A 139 6.18 3.45 -25.52
CA ASP A 139 6.03 2.50 -26.63
C ASP A 139 4.55 2.19 -26.98
N LEU A 140 3.59 2.57 -26.12
CA LEU A 140 2.18 2.25 -26.31
C LEU A 140 1.47 3.22 -27.26
N GLU A 141 0.66 2.65 -28.17
CA GLU A 141 -0.31 3.42 -28.94
C GLU A 141 -1.56 3.69 -28.09
N THR A 142 -1.71 4.94 -27.64
CA THR A 142 -2.84 5.43 -26.82
C THR A 142 -3.46 6.66 -27.48
N ASP A 143 -4.72 6.92 -27.19
CA ASP A 143 -5.47 8.08 -27.70
C ASP A 143 -6.22 8.78 -26.56
N ASP A 144 -6.73 9.99 -26.79
CA ASP A 144 -7.69 10.64 -25.90
C ASP A 144 -9.11 10.26 -26.32
N VAL A 145 -9.68 9.28 -25.62
CA VAL A 145 -10.95 8.62 -26.03
C VAL A 145 -12.06 8.73 -24.99
N ALA A 146 -11.73 9.07 -23.74
CA ALA A 146 -12.70 9.23 -22.67
C ALA A 146 -13.13 10.70 -22.45
N GLY A 147 -12.60 11.67 -23.22
CA GLY A 147 -13.05 13.08 -23.26
C GLY A 147 -12.82 13.90 -21.99
N GLU A 148 -13.14 15.20 -22.03
CA GLU A 148 -13.11 16.13 -20.86
C GLU A 148 -14.17 15.79 -19.80
#